data_AF-A0A7X8RBJ8-F1
#
_entry.id   AF-A0A7X8RBJ8-F1
#
_cell.length_a   1.000
_cell.length_b   1.000
_cell.length_c   1.000
_cell.angle_alpha   90.00
_cell.angle_beta   90.00
_cell.angle_gamma   90.00
#
_symmetry.space_group_name_H-M   'P 1'
#
loop_
_entity.id
_entity.type
_entity.pdbx_description
1 polymer ?
#
loop_
_entity_poly.entity_id
_entity_poly.type
_entity_poly.pdbx_seq_one_letter_code
_entity_poly.pdbx_strand_id
1 'polypeptide(L)'
;MRKNWRLWFFPLITLLLLIGIYFQNQGSLNDRDSITYTYLSNAIQGSIGYGAVGYYGNMIDLSDLEPGDIILGGYPQCAYGRFSHAGLYIGDGQVIEGYVDLGITQQSVEHFWSYSEIGLLRVKASSEQKQAAVDYAKSHLGELFYPVAFKSGERIWNCTKILWEAYRQQGIDLETEGDIWISPDEFYYSPWVEVIREKSMP
;
A
#
# COMPACT_ATOMS: atom_id res chain seq x y z
N MET A 1 -19.22 2.81 -49.60
CA MET A 1 -19.55 3.01 -48.17
C MET A 1 -18.33 2.72 -47.31
N ARG A 2 -17.76 3.73 -46.64
CA ARG A 2 -16.46 3.68 -45.94
C ARG A 2 -16.53 2.81 -44.68
N LYS A 3 -15.87 1.65 -44.71
CA LYS A 3 -15.78 0.67 -43.60
C LYS A 3 -14.74 1.04 -42.52
N ASN A 4 -14.04 2.18 -42.68
CA ASN A 4 -12.86 2.53 -41.87
C ASN A 4 -13.17 3.35 -40.60
N TRP A 5 -14.42 3.82 -40.41
CA TRP A 5 -14.79 4.57 -39.19
C TRP A 5 -14.62 3.73 -37.92
N ARG A 6 -14.91 2.43 -37.99
CA ARG A 6 -14.74 1.50 -36.86
C ARG A 6 -13.28 1.33 -36.41
N LEU A 7 -12.32 1.50 -37.32
CA LEU A 7 -10.88 1.42 -37.01
C LEU A 7 -10.40 2.63 -36.20
N TRP A 8 -11.05 3.79 -36.35
CA TRP A 8 -10.70 5.02 -35.63
C TRP A 8 -11.58 5.25 -34.40
N PHE A 9 -12.76 4.64 -34.35
CA PHE A 9 -13.69 4.77 -33.23
C PHE A 9 -13.08 4.31 -31.89
N PHE A 10 -12.43 3.14 -31.86
CA PHE A 10 -11.80 2.63 -30.65
C PHE A 10 -10.59 3.48 -30.21
N PRO A 11 -9.61 3.81 -31.08
CA PRO A 11 -8.51 4.71 -30.70
C PRO A 11 -8.97 6.08 -30.22
N LEU A 12 -10.01 6.66 -30.85
CA LEU A 12 -10.52 7.97 -30.45
C LEU A 12 -11.19 7.92 -29.08
N ILE A 13 -11.99 6.88 -28.81
CA ILE A 13 -12.58 6.67 -27.48
C ILE A 13 -11.50 6.41 -26.44
N THR A 14 -10.50 5.57 -26.74
CA THR A 14 -9.36 5.34 -25.84
C THR A 14 -8.63 6.64 -25.54
N LEU A 15 -8.36 7.47 -26.55
CA LEU A 15 -7.72 8.77 -26.36
C LEU A 15 -8.59 9.71 -25.51
N LEU A 16 -9.90 9.77 -25.74
CA LEU A 16 -10.82 10.57 -24.94
C LEU A 16 -10.90 10.08 -23.48
N LEU A 17 -10.86 8.76 -23.26
CA LEU A 17 -10.80 8.18 -21.91
C LEU A 17 -9.47 8.51 -21.22
N LEU A 18 -8.33 8.39 -21.92
CA LEU A 18 -7.02 8.77 -21.38
C LEU A 18 -6.97 10.26 -21.05
N ILE A 19 -7.53 11.11 -21.90
CA ILE A 19 -7.65 12.55 -21.64
C ILE A 19 -8.55 12.80 -20.41
N GLY A 20 -9.70 12.12 -20.31
CA GLY A 20 -10.60 12.21 -19.16
C GLY A 20 -9.92 11.81 -17.85
N ILE A 21 -9.22 10.67 -17.85
CA ILE A 21 -8.41 10.19 -16.73
C ILE A 21 -7.32 11.22 -16.38
N TYR A 22 -6.63 11.78 -17.37
CA TYR A 22 -5.61 12.81 -17.14
C TYR A 22 -6.19 14.04 -16.44
N PHE A 23 -7.29 14.61 -16.96
CA PHE A 23 -7.90 15.79 -16.35
C PHE A 23 -8.49 15.52 -14.97
N GLN A 24 -9.04 14.32 -14.74
CA GLN A 24 -9.61 13.97 -13.44
C GLN A 24 -8.54 13.70 -12.38
N ASN A 25 -7.34 13.29 -12.79
CA ASN A 25 -6.23 12.95 -11.90
C ASN A 25 -5.03 13.91 -12.08
N GLN A 26 -5.29 15.12 -12.56
CA GLN A 26 -4.26 16.09 -12.94
C GLN A 26 -3.36 16.49 -11.77
N GLY A 27 -3.89 16.48 -10.54
CA GLY A 27 -3.13 16.68 -9.30
C GLY A 27 -2.11 15.56 -9.11
N SER A 28 -2.57 14.32 -8.95
CA SER A 28 -1.72 13.13 -8.78
C SER A 28 -0.72 12.90 -9.93
N LEU A 29 -1.08 13.21 -11.19
CA LEU A 29 -0.19 12.97 -12.34
C LEU A 29 0.87 14.05 -12.58
N ASN A 30 0.66 15.28 -12.09
CA ASN A 30 1.63 16.37 -12.25
C ASN A 30 2.39 16.69 -10.96
N ASP A 31 1.99 16.08 -9.84
CA ASP A 31 2.74 16.15 -8.60
C ASP A 31 4.01 15.28 -8.71
N ARG A 32 5.15 15.86 -8.34
CA ARG A 32 6.42 15.15 -8.31
C ARG A 32 6.56 14.27 -7.07
N ASP A 33 5.73 14.51 -6.06
CA ASP A 33 5.70 13.74 -4.83
C ASP A 33 4.73 12.55 -4.93
N SER A 34 3.97 12.43 -6.04
CA SER A 34 3.03 11.33 -6.22
C SER A 34 3.69 9.97 -6.40
N ILE A 35 2.95 8.94 -6.01
CA ILE A 35 3.37 7.54 -6.17
C ILE A 35 3.48 7.18 -7.64
N THR A 36 2.64 7.79 -8.50
CA THR A 36 2.68 7.55 -9.94
C THR A 36 3.99 8.07 -10.55
N TYR A 37 4.46 9.24 -10.11
CA TYR A 37 5.75 9.78 -10.53
C TYR A 37 6.92 8.95 -9.99
N THR A 38 6.89 8.59 -8.71
CA THR A 38 7.91 7.74 -8.06
C THR A 38 8.04 6.41 -8.79
N TYR A 39 6.92 5.72 -9.04
CA TYR A 39 6.92 4.45 -9.77
C TYR A 39 7.47 4.58 -11.19
N LEU A 40 7.03 5.58 -11.95
CA LEU A 40 7.47 5.76 -13.33
C LEU A 40 8.96 6.14 -13.41
N SER A 41 9.43 7.01 -12.53
CA SER A 41 10.84 7.43 -12.48
C SER A 41 11.77 6.29 -12.08
N ASN A 42 11.36 5.46 -11.11
CA ASN A 42 12.11 4.27 -10.70
C ASN A 42 12.12 3.19 -11.77
N ALA A 43 11.01 2.99 -12.50
CA ALA A 43 10.94 2.07 -13.64
C ALA A 43 11.89 2.49 -14.78
N ILE A 44 11.98 3.79 -15.09
CA ILE A 44 12.95 4.32 -16.07
C ILE A 44 14.40 4.06 -15.63
N GLN A 45 14.65 4.02 -14.32
CA GLN A 45 15.97 3.73 -13.72
C GLN A 45 16.24 2.22 -13.55
N GLY A 46 15.32 1.35 -13.98
CA GLY A 46 15.50 -0.11 -13.96
C GLY A 46 14.95 -0.83 -12.73
N SER A 47 14.33 -0.11 -11.79
CA SER A 47 13.64 -0.71 -10.63
C SER A 47 12.20 -1.04 -11.00
N ILE A 48 11.83 -2.32 -11.00
CA ILE A 48 10.46 -2.77 -11.33
C ILE A 48 9.90 -3.66 -10.22
N GLY A 49 8.62 -3.47 -9.89
CA GLY A 49 7.92 -4.28 -8.90
C GLY A 49 8.40 -4.03 -7.45
N TYR A 50 8.30 -5.08 -6.62
CA TYR A 50 8.53 -5.02 -5.18
C TYR A 50 10.01 -4.97 -4.76
N GLY A 51 10.95 -4.95 -5.70
CA GLY A 51 12.39 -4.92 -5.45
C GLY A 51 13.08 -6.28 -5.39
N ALA A 52 14.33 -6.28 -4.94
CA ALA A 52 15.21 -7.44 -4.85
C ALA A 52 14.86 -8.30 -3.61
N VAL A 53 13.87 -9.17 -3.77
CA VAL A 53 13.41 -10.12 -2.74
C VAL A 53 14.56 -10.98 -2.23
N GLY A 54 14.68 -11.08 -0.91
CA GLY A 54 15.71 -11.85 -0.23
C GLY A 54 15.41 -12.00 1.26
N TYR A 55 16.34 -12.57 2.02
CA TYR A 55 16.28 -12.59 3.47
C TYR A 55 17.42 -11.75 4.03
N TYR A 56 17.10 -10.53 4.47
CA TYR A 56 18.07 -9.57 4.98
C TYR A 56 18.29 -9.66 6.50
N GLY A 57 17.42 -10.40 7.21
CA GLY A 57 17.60 -10.72 8.62
C GLY A 57 17.69 -9.47 9.49
N ASN A 58 16.76 -8.53 9.33
CA ASN A 58 16.82 -7.27 10.08
C ASN A 58 16.66 -7.49 11.60
N MET A 59 16.01 -8.56 12.05
CA MET A 59 15.84 -8.92 13.48
C MET A 59 15.39 -7.73 14.34
N ILE A 60 14.53 -6.85 13.80
CA ILE A 60 13.95 -5.77 14.59
C ILE A 60 13.18 -6.38 15.78
N ASP A 61 13.27 -5.76 16.94
CA ASP A 61 12.45 -6.17 18.08
C ASP A 61 10.98 -5.89 17.77
N LEU A 62 10.11 -6.84 18.12
CA LEU A 62 8.65 -6.82 17.85
C LEU A 62 7.84 -6.92 19.15
N SER A 63 8.50 -6.94 20.32
CA SER A 63 7.89 -7.27 21.61
C SER A 63 6.94 -6.19 22.16
N ASP A 64 7.07 -4.95 21.69
CA ASP A 64 6.29 -3.78 22.11
C ASP A 64 5.16 -3.40 21.14
N LEU A 65 4.88 -4.26 20.15
CA LEU A 65 3.75 -4.08 19.24
C LEU A 65 2.42 -4.29 19.96
N GLU A 66 1.46 -3.43 19.65
CA GLU A 66 0.08 -3.51 20.14
C GLU A 66 -0.88 -3.65 18.95
N PRO A 67 -2.00 -4.40 19.09
CA PRO A 67 -2.98 -4.56 18.02
C PRO A 67 -3.39 -3.20 17.42
N GLY A 68 -3.36 -3.12 16.10
CA GLY A 68 -3.56 -1.89 15.34
C GLY A 68 -2.27 -1.21 14.87
N ASP A 69 -1.10 -1.54 15.42
CA ASP A 69 0.16 -1.03 14.88
C ASP A 69 0.38 -1.50 13.42
N ILE A 70 1.00 -0.67 12.61
CA ILE A 70 1.30 -0.96 11.20
C ILE A 70 2.78 -1.30 11.06
N ILE A 71 3.09 -2.38 10.34
CA ILE A 71 4.45 -2.78 10.00
C ILE A 71 4.65 -2.49 8.51
N LEU A 72 5.74 -1.80 8.19
CA LEU A 72 6.20 -1.54 6.83
C LEU A 72 7.44 -2.38 6.52
N GLY A 73 7.50 -2.93 5.32
CA GLY A 73 8.62 -3.75 4.83
C GLY A 73 9.07 -3.31 3.44
N GLY A 74 10.37 -3.11 3.24
CA GLY A 74 10.95 -2.70 1.97
C GLY A 74 12.09 -3.62 1.54
N TYR A 75 12.08 -4.01 0.26
CA TYR A 75 13.26 -4.58 -0.39
C TYR A 75 14.05 -3.51 -1.13
N PRO A 76 15.37 -3.70 -1.35
CA PRO A 76 16.16 -2.78 -2.16
C PRO A 76 15.64 -2.75 -3.59
N GLN A 77 15.85 -1.64 -4.30
CA GLN A 77 15.41 -1.47 -5.70
C GLN A 77 13.88 -1.60 -5.87
N CYS A 78 13.11 -1.31 -4.82
CA CYS A 78 11.66 -1.22 -4.88
C CYS A 78 11.25 -0.05 -5.79
N ALA A 79 10.28 -0.27 -6.68
CA ALA A 79 9.78 0.78 -7.55
C ALA A 79 8.85 1.76 -6.82
N TYR A 80 8.27 1.35 -5.68
CA TYR A 80 7.19 2.07 -5.00
C TYR A 80 7.65 3.13 -4.00
N GLY A 81 8.94 3.15 -3.64
CA GLY A 81 9.46 4.00 -2.56
C GLY A 81 10.42 3.21 -1.68
N ARG A 82 10.59 3.68 -0.43
CA ARG A 82 11.41 2.98 0.57
C ARG A 82 10.78 1.67 0.98
N PHE A 83 9.45 1.65 1.12
CA PHE A 83 8.70 0.49 1.59
C PHE A 83 7.90 -0.13 0.44
N SER A 84 7.96 -1.46 0.37
CA SER A 84 7.33 -2.26 -0.69
C SER A 84 6.01 -2.91 -0.24
N HIS A 85 5.78 -2.97 1.07
CA HIS A 85 4.71 -3.77 1.67
C HIS A 85 4.30 -3.22 3.03
N ALA A 86 3.07 -3.53 3.44
CA ALA A 86 2.51 -3.12 4.72
C ALA A 86 1.60 -4.23 5.30
N GLY A 87 1.59 -4.35 6.63
CA GLY A 87 0.74 -5.27 7.37
C GLY A 87 0.20 -4.65 8.67
N LEU A 88 -1.00 -5.06 9.09
CA LEU A 88 -1.65 -4.62 10.32
C LEU A 88 -1.40 -5.64 11.43
N TYR A 89 -0.74 -5.26 12.52
CA TYR A 89 -0.57 -6.14 13.68
C TYR A 89 -1.91 -6.39 14.37
N ILE A 90 -2.21 -7.67 14.64
CA ILE A 90 -3.49 -8.08 15.25
C ILE A 90 -3.34 -8.73 16.63
N GLY A 91 -2.13 -8.70 17.19
CA GLY A 91 -1.79 -9.42 18.43
C GLY A 91 -1.20 -10.80 18.18
N ASP A 92 -0.71 -11.44 19.24
CA ASP A 92 -0.20 -12.81 19.26
C ASP A 92 0.87 -13.12 18.19
N GLY A 93 1.69 -12.13 17.83
CA GLY A 93 2.73 -12.29 16.80
C GLY A 93 2.16 -12.46 15.39
N GLN A 94 0.96 -11.95 15.13
CA GLN A 94 0.27 -12.09 13.83
C GLN A 94 -0.02 -10.73 13.20
N VAL A 95 -0.04 -10.72 11.87
CA VAL A 95 -0.43 -9.58 11.04
C VAL A 95 -1.51 -9.98 10.04
N ILE A 96 -2.32 -9.01 9.62
CA ILE A 96 -3.15 -9.09 8.41
C ILE A 96 -2.51 -8.25 7.31
N GLU A 97 -2.39 -8.85 6.15
CA GLU A 97 -1.78 -8.26 4.97
C GLU A 97 -2.35 -8.89 3.70
N GLY A 98 -1.92 -8.42 2.53
CA GLY A 98 -2.42 -8.92 1.26
C GLY A 98 -1.31 -9.37 0.33
N TYR A 99 -1.51 -10.52 -0.33
CA TYR A 99 -0.64 -11.01 -1.40
C TYR A 99 -1.44 -11.44 -2.63
N VAL A 100 -0.82 -11.35 -3.81
CA VAL A 100 -1.45 -11.69 -5.10
C VAL A 100 -1.97 -13.12 -5.15
N ASP A 101 -1.21 -14.04 -4.58
CA ASP A 101 -1.46 -15.48 -4.61
C ASP A 101 -2.31 -15.97 -3.43
N LEU A 102 -2.37 -15.21 -2.33
CA LEU A 102 -3.09 -15.61 -1.11
C LEU A 102 -4.35 -14.78 -0.81
N GLY A 103 -4.54 -13.64 -1.47
CA GLY A 103 -5.57 -12.67 -1.09
C GLY A 103 -5.20 -11.93 0.19
N ILE A 104 -6.21 -11.42 0.89
CA ILE A 104 -6.05 -10.92 2.27
C ILE A 104 -5.86 -12.12 3.21
N THR A 105 -4.75 -12.15 3.93
CA THR A 105 -4.33 -13.31 4.70
C THR A 105 -3.74 -12.89 6.05
N GLN A 106 -3.69 -13.86 6.96
CA GLN A 106 -3.01 -13.72 8.24
C GLN A 106 -1.66 -14.42 8.17
N GLN A 107 -0.60 -13.75 8.61
CA GLN A 107 0.76 -14.30 8.63
C GLN A 107 1.46 -14.02 9.97
N SER A 108 2.54 -14.75 10.24
CA SER A 108 3.44 -14.43 11.36
C SER A 108 4.11 -13.08 11.11
N VAL A 109 4.13 -12.21 12.12
CA VAL A 109 4.83 -10.91 12.03
C VAL A 109 6.33 -11.06 11.77
N GLU A 110 6.93 -12.18 12.19
CA GLU A 110 8.37 -12.43 12.06
C GLU A 110 8.85 -12.51 10.61
N HIS A 111 7.96 -12.79 9.65
CA HIS A 111 8.34 -12.80 8.24
C HIS A 111 8.88 -11.43 7.79
N PHE A 112 8.49 -10.34 8.47
CA PHE A 112 9.03 -9.01 8.21
C PHE A 112 10.53 -8.88 8.49
N TRP A 113 11.15 -9.81 9.22
CA TRP A 113 12.61 -9.88 9.34
C TRP A 113 13.33 -10.15 8.00
N SER A 114 12.59 -10.62 6.99
CA SER A 114 13.13 -10.82 5.66
C SER A 114 13.47 -9.51 4.94
N TYR A 115 12.81 -8.39 5.24
CA TYR A 115 13.01 -7.11 4.54
C TYR A 115 14.31 -6.40 4.91
N SER A 116 14.88 -5.63 3.98
CA SER A 116 16.06 -4.79 4.22
C SER A 116 15.69 -3.49 4.95
N GLU A 117 14.54 -2.91 4.61
CA GLU A 117 13.95 -1.76 5.28
C GLU A 117 12.76 -2.22 6.11
N ILE A 118 12.67 -1.77 7.36
CA ILE A 118 11.53 -2.07 8.23
C ILE A 118 11.16 -0.87 9.08
N GLY A 119 9.87 -0.59 9.19
CA GLY A 119 9.31 0.48 10.02
C GLY A 119 8.11 -0.02 10.83
N LEU A 120 8.10 0.26 12.14
CA LEU A 120 7.00 -0.04 13.04
C LEU A 120 6.29 1.27 13.39
N LEU A 121 5.01 1.34 13.06
CA LEU A 121 4.21 2.56 13.20
C LEU A 121 3.09 2.36 14.21
N ARG A 122 3.00 3.27 15.18
CA ARG A 122 1.87 3.37 16.11
C ARG A 122 0.84 4.32 15.55
N VAL A 123 -0.38 3.84 15.33
CA VAL A 123 -1.48 4.73 14.95
C VAL A 123 -2.00 5.49 16.18
N LYS A 124 -2.10 6.81 16.07
CA LYS A 124 -2.64 7.74 17.09
C LYS A 124 -4.16 7.62 17.14
N ALA A 125 -4.62 6.51 17.71
CA ALA A 125 -6.03 6.13 17.83
C ALA A 125 -6.33 5.61 19.24
N SER A 126 -7.60 5.65 19.64
CA SER A 126 -8.03 4.97 20.86
C SER A 126 -7.92 3.44 20.70
N SER A 127 -7.83 2.72 21.81
CA SER A 127 -7.80 1.25 21.78
C SER A 127 -9.03 0.65 21.09
N GLU A 128 -10.20 1.30 21.22
CA GLU A 128 -11.43 0.89 20.54
C GLU A 128 -11.33 1.07 19.02
N GLN A 129 -10.78 2.19 18.56
CA GLN A 129 -10.57 2.44 17.13
C GLN A 129 -9.55 1.45 16.55
N LYS A 130 -8.44 1.18 17.25
CA LYS A 130 -7.46 0.17 16.83
C LYS A 130 -8.10 -1.21 16.72
N GLN A 131 -8.88 -1.62 17.72
CA GLN A 131 -9.56 -2.91 17.70
C GLN A 131 -10.60 -3.00 16.56
N ALA A 132 -11.37 -1.94 16.33
CA ALA A 132 -12.34 -1.91 15.24
C ALA A 132 -11.66 -1.97 13.86
N ALA A 133 -10.50 -1.35 13.68
CA ALA A 133 -9.70 -1.49 12.46
C ALA A 133 -9.19 -2.93 12.29
N VAL A 134 -8.71 -3.57 13.37
CA VAL A 134 -8.32 -4.99 13.36
C VAL A 134 -9.50 -5.90 12.98
N ASP A 135 -10.67 -5.68 13.57
CA ASP A 135 -11.87 -6.47 13.31
C ASP A 135 -12.36 -6.29 11.87
N TYR A 136 -12.27 -5.06 11.34
CA TYR A 136 -12.54 -4.78 9.94
C TYR A 136 -11.61 -5.58 9.03
N ALA A 137 -10.28 -5.48 9.22
CA ALA A 137 -9.31 -6.22 8.41
C ALA A 137 -9.53 -7.74 8.49
N LYS A 138 -9.86 -8.27 9.67
CA LYS A 138 -10.22 -9.69 9.87
C LYS A 138 -11.44 -10.10 9.06
N SER A 139 -12.44 -9.24 8.92
CA SER A 139 -13.66 -9.55 8.18
C SER A 139 -13.45 -9.74 6.67
N HIS A 140 -12.30 -9.31 6.14
CA HIS A 140 -11.92 -9.44 4.73
C HIS A 140 -10.92 -10.56 4.44
N LEU A 141 -10.60 -11.41 5.42
CA LEU A 141 -9.71 -12.57 5.20
C LEU A 141 -10.25 -13.47 4.07
N GLY A 142 -9.36 -13.84 3.14
CA GLY A 142 -9.65 -14.65 1.96
C GLY A 142 -10.19 -13.86 0.75
N GLU A 143 -10.43 -12.56 0.88
CA GLU A 143 -10.84 -11.74 -0.26
C GLU A 143 -9.70 -11.52 -1.27
N LEU A 144 -10.09 -11.27 -2.52
CA LEU A 144 -9.14 -11.15 -3.63
C LEU A 144 -8.24 -9.93 -3.48
N PHE A 145 -6.95 -10.16 -3.71
CA PHE A 145 -5.93 -9.13 -3.79
C PHE A 145 -5.60 -8.80 -5.24
N TYR A 146 -5.34 -7.53 -5.50
CA TYR A 146 -4.78 -7.05 -6.74
C TYR A 146 -3.76 -5.92 -6.46
N PRO A 147 -2.50 -6.04 -6.90
CA PRO A 147 -1.44 -5.07 -6.62
C PRO A 147 -1.81 -3.62 -6.95
N VAL A 148 -2.49 -3.42 -8.08
CA VAL A 148 -2.82 -2.11 -8.64
C VAL A 148 -4.25 -1.71 -8.31
N ALA A 149 -4.75 -2.12 -7.14
CA ALA A 149 -6.07 -1.71 -6.68
C ALA A 149 -6.07 -0.20 -6.39
N PHE A 150 -6.74 0.58 -7.24
CA PHE A 150 -6.96 2.00 -6.99
C PHE A 150 -7.78 2.23 -5.72
N LYS A 151 -7.67 3.43 -5.14
CA LYS A 151 -8.41 3.88 -3.96
C LYS A 151 -9.93 3.70 -4.12
N SER A 152 -10.46 3.93 -5.33
CA SER A 152 -11.89 3.80 -5.62
C SER A 152 -12.34 2.33 -5.75
N GLY A 153 -13.52 2.03 -5.18
CA GLY A 153 -14.19 0.73 -5.26
C GLY A 153 -13.89 -0.21 -4.09
N GLU A 154 -14.85 -1.07 -3.75
CA GLU A 154 -14.83 -1.89 -2.51
C GLU A 154 -14.52 -3.38 -2.77
N ARG A 155 -14.22 -3.76 -4.02
CA ARG A 155 -14.16 -5.18 -4.44
C ARG A 155 -12.76 -5.74 -4.62
N ILE A 156 -11.74 -4.89 -4.54
CA ILE A 156 -10.37 -5.24 -4.88
C ILE A 156 -9.44 -4.52 -3.90
N TRP A 157 -8.59 -5.29 -3.24
CA TRP A 157 -7.69 -4.84 -2.19
C TRP A 157 -6.23 -4.93 -2.60
N ASN A 158 -5.39 -4.07 -2.04
CA ASN A 158 -3.94 -4.27 -1.98
C ASN A 158 -3.48 -4.14 -0.52
N CYS A 159 -2.18 -4.27 -0.28
CA CYS A 159 -1.61 -4.38 1.08
C CYS A 159 -1.84 -3.10 1.90
N THR A 160 -1.86 -1.94 1.26
CA THR A 160 -2.09 -0.65 1.90
C THR A 160 -3.57 -0.29 1.98
N LYS A 161 -4.36 -0.54 0.93
CA LYS A 161 -5.78 -0.15 0.86
C LYS A 161 -6.63 -0.78 1.95
N ILE A 162 -6.42 -2.06 2.28
CA ILE A 162 -7.19 -2.71 3.35
C ILE A 162 -6.90 -2.11 4.72
N LEU A 163 -5.63 -1.76 4.99
CA LEU A 163 -5.19 -1.08 6.21
C LEU A 163 -5.75 0.34 6.29
N TRP A 164 -5.63 1.09 5.20
CA TRP A 164 -6.17 2.45 5.09
C TRP A 164 -7.69 2.46 5.32
N GLU A 165 -8.42 1.59 4.64
CA GLU A 165 -9.87 1.52 4.75
C GLU A 165 -10.30 1.10 6.16
N ALA A 166 -9.59 0.16 6.78
CA ALA A 166 -9.84 -0.26 8.16
C ALA A 166 -9.82 0.93 9.14
N TYR A 167 -8.83 1.82 9.00
CA TYR A 167 -8.71 3.03 9.81
C TYR A 167 -9.64 4.16 9.39
N ARG A 168 -9.91 4.31 8.09
CA ARG A 168 -10.83 5.32 7.56
C ARG A 168 -12.25 5.12 8.09
N GLN A 169 -12.69 3.88 8.22
CA GLN A 169 -13.98 3.52 8.83
C GLN A 169 -14.06 3.96 10.31
N GLN A 170 -12.91 4.17 10.97
CA GLN A 170 -12.81 4.68 12.35
C GLN A 170 -12.58 6.20 12.42
N GLY A 171 -12.68 6.89 11.28
CA GLY A 171 -12.49 8.35 11.18
C GLY A 171 -11.03 8.79 11.09
N ILE A 172 -10.10 7.88 10.81
CA ILE A 172 -8.66 8.18 10.69
C ILE A 172 -8.23 7.97 9.24
N ASP A 173 -7.92 9.06 8.56
CA ASP A 173 -7.42 9.02 7.18
C ASP A 173 -5.89 8.97 7.18
N LEU A 174 -5.32 7.78 6.99
CA LEU A 174 -3.87 7.58 6.96
C LEU A 174 -3.22 8.17 5.70
N GLU A 175 -3.98 8.37 4.63
CA GLU A 175 -3.50 8.92 3.34
C GLU A 175 -3.97 10.37 3.22
N THR A 176 -3.04 11.32 3.11
CA THR A 176 -3.35 12.76 3.24
C THR A 176 -3.12 13.59 1.97
N GLU A 177 -2.55 13.01 0.92
CA GLU A 177 -2.13 13.73 -0.30
C GLU A 177 -3.18 13.64 -1.44
N GLY A 178 -4.14 12.72 -1.32
CA GLY A 178 -5.26 12.57 -2.25
C GLY A 178 -4.92 11.77 -3.51
N ASP A 179 -3.90 10.92 -3.44
CA ASP A 179 -3.42 10.12 -4.57
C ASP A 179 -4.38 8.98 -4.97
N ILE A 180 -4.27 8.53 -6.23
CA ILE A 180 -5.13 7.46 -6.78
C ILE A 180 -4.78 6.06 -6.23
N TRP A 181 -3.59 5.94 -5.65
CA TRP A 181 -3.01 4.73 -5.09
C TRP A 181 -2.39 5.08 -3.74
N ILE A 182 -2.42 4.15 -2.80
CA ILE A 182 -1.87 4.34 -1.46
C ILE A 182 -0.56 3.58 -1.37
N SER A 183 0.56 4.25 -1.11
CA SER A 183 1.86 3.61 -0.94
C SER A 183 2.14 3.32 0.53
N PRO A 184 3.00 2.34 0.84
CA PRO A 184 3.41 2.09 2.21
C PRO A 184 4.14 3.31 2.83
N ASP A 185 4.88 4.08 2.02
CA ASP A 185 5.56 5.30 2.44
C ASP A 185 4.61 6.39 2.95
N GLU A 186 3.39 6.51 2.40
CA GLU A 186 2.40 7.48 2.90
C GLU A 186 2.00 7.21 4.35
N PHE A 187 1.91 5.93 4.76
CA PHE A 187 1.66 5.59 6.15
C PHE A 187 2.78 6.07 7.06
N TYR A 188 4.03 5.99 6.59
CA TYR A 188 5.19 6.46 7.33
C TYR A 188 5.16 7.97 7.57
N TYR A 189 4.72 8.75 6.58
CA TYR A 189 4.64 10.21 6.67
C TYR A 189 3.32 10.74 7.25
N SER A 190 2.35 9.86 7.51
CA SER A 190 1.03 10.25 7.99
C SER A 190 1.10 10.98 9.34
N PRO A 191 0.39 12.11 9.52
CA PRO A 191 0.35 12.81 10.81
C PRO A 191 -0.32 11.97 11.91
N TRP A 192 -1.07 10.93 11.53
CA TRP A 192 -1.77 10.01 12.41
C TRP A 192 -0.89 8.89 12.95
N VAL A 193 0.39 8.82 12.59
CA VAL A 193 1.29 7.81 13.13
C VAL A 193 2.45 8.39 13.94
N GLU A 194 3.04 7.55 14.75
CA GLU A 194 4.35 7.73 15.37
C GLU A 194 5.24 6.55 14.97
N VAL A 195 6.47 6.83 14.53
CA VAL A 195 7.45 5.79 14.25
C VAL A 195 7.98 5.27 15.59
N ILE A 196 7.62 4.05 15.95
CA ILE A 196 8.06 3.39 17.19
C ILE A 196 9.52 2.95 17.04
N ARG A 197 9.83 2.34 15.90
CA ARG A 197 11.14 1.78 15.60
C ARG A 197 11.31 1.62 14.10
N GLU A 198 12.53 1.78 13.61
CA GLU A 198 12.88 1.46 12.23
C GLU A 198 14.28 0.88 12.15
N LYS A 199 14.56 0.15 11.07
CA LYS A 199 15.88 -0.39 10.78
C LYS A 199 16.09 -0.52 9.28
N SER A 200 17.30 -0.20 8.85
CA SER A 200 17.76 -0.32 7.46
C SER A 200 19.00 -1.19 7.42
N MET A 201 18.97 -2.22 6.58
CA MET A 201 20.09 -3.12 6.30
C MET A 201 20.76 -2.71 4.98
N PRO A 202 22.10 -2.78 4.89
CA PRO A 202 22.83 -2.47 3.67
C PRO A 202 22.59 -3.48 2.53
#